data_AF-A0A1N6LG47-F1
#
_entry.id   AF-A0A1N6LG47-F1
#
_cell.length_a   1.000
_cell.length_b   1.000
_cell.length_c   1.000
_cell.angle_alpha   90.00
_cell.angle_beta   90.00
_cell.angle_gamma   90.00
#
_symmetry.space_group_name_H-M   'P 1'
#
loop_
_entity.id
_entity.type
_entity.pdbx_description
1 polymer ?
#
loop_
_entity_poly.entity_id
_entity_poly.type
_entity_poly.pdbx_seq_one_letter_code
_entity_poly.pdbx_strand_id
1 'polypeptide(L)'
;MNWNEFVSNECLFCRGMAPSQVDDVRFQEKDPTTSMEYRCEQCGSYSITLGCIERAVEPKKNELLAGLVREWKDRGLALEMTDENFDSLLSLAPKGVLEKGQRFLQAIERRTDSLGTKVRFDARRDHSLAFVKSKQDFAYFLRHYENLGLIECIHVSHNDTPGPTCECSLTLKGWEFVESLKIPNERSTKAFVAMSFADDLRPAFDEGIKLAVRGTGFNPVRVDYKEHSEKFDDLIIAEIKESRFIVADFTGHRTGVYYEAGFAKGLGLHVIWTCRHDDIKNLHADIRQYNTVSWTSYDDLRDKLTARIRAVVGLGPLPIE
;
A
#
# COMPACT_ATOMS: atom_id res chain seq x y z
N MET A 1 10.03 -6.87 -34.69
CA MET A 1 10.84 -7.25 -33.52
C MET A 1 10.88 -8.76 -33.40
N ASN A 2 12.04 -9.32 -33.01
CA ASN A 2 12.26 -10.75 -32.91
C ASN A 2 11.92 -11.21 -31.48
N TRP A 3 10.65 -11.57 -31.25
CA TRP A 3 10.12 -11.92 -29.92
C TRP A 3 10.81 -13.14 -29.27
N ASN A 4 11.54 -13.92 -30.06
CA ASN A 4 12.36 -15.03 -29.57
C ASN A 4 13.52 -14.60 -28.65
N GLU A 5 13.92 -13.32 -28.63
CA GLU A 5 14.93 -12.82 -27.68
C GLU A 5 14.41 -12.70 -26.24
N PHE A 6 13.08 -12.65 -26.05
CA PHE A 6 12.46 -12.46 -24.72
C PHE A 6 12.07 -13.76 -24.02
N VAL A 7 12.00 -14.87 -24.77
CA VAL A 7 11.98 -16.24 -24.22
C VAL A 7 13.41 -16.61 -23.82
N SER A 8 13.95 -15.87 -22.87
CA SER A 8 15.23 -16.18 -22.25
C SER A 8 14.96 -16.85 -20.90
N ASN A 9 15.80 -17.81 -20.53
CA ASN A 9 15.86 -18.32 -19.16
C ASN A 9 16.47 -17.29 -18.20
N GLU A 10 16.27 -15.99 -18.45
CA GLU A 10 16.78 -14.89 -17.67
C GLU A 10 15.62 -14.02 -17.16
N CYS A 11 15.71 -13.61 -15.91
CA CYS A 11 14.78 -12.69 -15.29
C CYS A 11 14.83 -11.32 -15.98
N LEU A 12 13.66 -10.77 -16.28
CA LEU A 12 13.52 -9.47 -16.94
C LEU A 12 14.13 -8.32 -16.12
N PHE A 13 14.14 -8.46 -14.78
CA PHE A 13 14.54 -7.41 -13.85
C PHE A 13 15.98 -7.55 -13.38
N CYS A 14 16.40 -8.73 -12.92
CA CYS A 14 17.77 -8.90 -12.37
C CYS A 14 18.75 -9.56 -13.35
N ARG A 15 18.28 -10.01 -14.53
CA ARG A 15 19.07 -10.76 -15.53
C ARG A 15 19.71 -12.05 -15.00
N GLY A 16 19.32 -12.50 -13.81
CA GLY A 16 19.70 -13.81 -13.27
C GLY A 16 18.88 -14.92 -13.91
N MET A 17 19.35 -16.16 -13.80
CA MET A 17 18.63 -17.32 -14.33
C MET A 17 17.21 -17.40 -13.76
N ALA A 18 16.21 -17.48 -14.63
CA ALA A 18 14.80 -17.62 -14.28
C ALA A 18 14.09 -18.43 -15.37
N PRO A 19 13.70 -19.69 -15.09
CA PRO A 19 12.85 -20.43 -16.01
C PRO A 19 11.56 -19.65 -16.28
N SER A 20 11.21 -19.53 -17.56
CA SER A 20 9.96 -18.91 -18.00
C SER A 20 9.01 -19.93 -18.62
N GLN A 21 7.71 -19.76 -18.41
CA GLN A 21 6.65 -20.52 -19.08
C GLN A 21 5.75 -19.57 -19.88
N VAL A 22 5.28 -20.01 -21.05
CA VAL A 22 4.39 -19.23 -21.93
C VAL A 22 3.42 -20.17 -22.64
N ASP A 23 2.23 -19.69 -22.97
CA ASP A 23 1.29 -20.40 -23.87
C ASP A 23 1.85 -20.34 -25.30
N ASP A 24 2.43 -21.46 -25.76
CA ASP A 24 3.09 -21.56 -27.07
C ASP A 24 2.18 -21.21 -28.25
N VAL A 25 0.86 -21.43 -28.15
CA VAL A 25 -0.09 -21.17 -29.25
C VAL A 25 -0.29 -19.67 -29.41
N ARG A 26 -0.65 -18.98 -28.31
CA ARG A 26 -0.86 -17.51 -28.33
C ARG A 26 0.45 -16.76 -28.56
N PHE A 27 1.57 -17.30 -28.09
CA PHE A 27 2.90 -16.74 -28.33
C PHE A 27 3.27 -16.76 -29.82
N GLN A 28 2.99 -17.86 -30.53
CA GLN A 28 3.21 -17.94 -31.98
C GLN A 28 2.35 -16.92 -32.76
N GLU A 29 1.13 -16.66 -32.28
CA GLU A 29 0.21 -15.66 -32.84
C GLU A 29 0.59 -14.21 -32.50
N LYS A 30 1.58 -14.00 -31.62
CA LYS A 30 2.03 -12.69 -31.13
C LYS A 30 0.89 -11.87 -30.51
N ASP A 31 -0.04 -12.54 -29.84
CA ASP A 31 -1.12 -11.87 -29.12
C ASP A 31 -0.51 -11.05 -27.96
N PRO A 32 -0.68 -9.71 -27.92
CA PRO A 32 -0.10 -8.87 -26.88
C PRO A 32 -0.60 -9.22 -25.47
N THR A 33 -1.75 -9.90 -25.35
CA THR A 33 -2.31 -10.39 -24.08
C THR A 33 -1.68 -11.69 -23.60
N THR A 34 -0.81 -12.31 -24.41
CA THR A 34 -0.06 -13.51 -24.00
C THR A 34 0.79 -13.20 -22.78
N SER A 35 0.57 -13.94 -21.71
CA SER A 35 1.30 -13.79 -20.45
C SER A 35 2.53 -14.70 -20.40
N MET A 36 3.66 -14.14 -20.02
CA MET A 36 4.89 -14.86 -19.71
C MET A 36 5.06 -14.94 -18.20
N GLU A 37 5.21 -16.16 -17.67
CA GLU A 37 5.50 -16.39 -16.26
C GLU A 37 6.99 -16.58 -16.03
N TYR A 38 7.56 -15.90 -15.03
CA TYR A 38 8.95 -16.03 -14.63
C TYR A 38 9.06 -16.56 -13.19
N ARG A 39 10.02 -17.46 -12.95
CA ARG A 39 10.40 -17.92 -11.60
C ARG A 39 11.85 -17.59 -11.31
N CYS A 40 12.10 -16.47 -10.63
CA CYS A 40 13.44 -16.02 -10.31
C CYS A 40 13.76 -16.20 -8.82
N GLU A 41 14.93 -16.75 -8.48
CA GLU A 41 15.35 -16.86 -7.07
C GLU A 41 15.51 -15.49 -6.39
N GLN A 42 15.96 -14.47 -7.12
CA GLN A 42 16.20 -13.13 -6.57
C GLN A 42 14.92 -12.29 -6.56
N CYS A 43 14.23 -12.20 -7.70
CA CYS A 43 13.04 -11.36 -7.87
C CYS A 43 11.76 -12.01 -7.33
N GLY A 44 11.65 -13.33 -7.35
CA GLY A 44 10.42 -14.05 -7.04
C GLY A 44 9.67 -14.47 -8.30
N SER A 45 8.44 -14.93 -8.11
CA SER A 45 7.54 -15.32 -9.20
C SER A 45 6.68 -14.13 -9.62
N TYR A 46 6.58 -13.89 -10.93
CA TYR A 46 5.74 -12.85 -11.51
C TYR A 46 5.31 -13.23 -12.93
N SER A 47 4.25 -12.61 -13.42
CA SER A 47 3.80 -12.73 -14.81
C SER A 47 3.74 -11.35 -15.48
N ILE A 48 3.97 -11.32 -16.79
CA ILE A 48 3.94 -10.10 -17.59
C ILE A 48 3.40 -10.37 -18.99
N THR A 49 2.47 -9.55 -19.48
CA THR A 49 1.98 -9.65 -20.87
C THR A 49 3.05 -9.24 -21.87
N LEU A 50 3.03 -9.83 -23.06
CA LEU A 50 3.96 -9.49 -24.15
C LEU A 50 3.96 -7.98 -24.46
N GLY A 51 2.78 -7.34 -24.45
CA GLY A 51 2.64 -5.89 -24.65
C GLY A 51 3.38 -5.03 -23.61
N CYS A 52 3.56 -5.56 -22.40
CA CYS A 52 4.20 -4.84 -21.29
C CYS A 52 5.72 -4.98 -21.23
N ILE A 53 6.32 -5.99 -21.87
CA ILE A 53 7.75 -6.30 -21.71
C ILE A 53 8.65 -5.11 -22.08
N GLU A 54 8.41 -4.48 -23.23
CA GLU A 54 9.18 -3.32 -23.70
C GLU A 54 9.09 -2.14 -22.72
N ARG A 55 7.90 -1.91 -22.16
CA ARG A 55 7.67 -0.85 -21.16
C ARG A 55 8.40 -1.15 -19.85
N ALA A 56 8.48 -2.42 -19.46
CA ALA A 56 9.09 -2.86 -18.20
C ALA A 56 10.62 -2.81 -18.22
N VAL A 57 11.26 -2.98 -19.38
CA VAL A 57 12.73 -2.92 -19.52
C VAL A 57 13.28 -1.51 -19.69
N GLU A 58 12.42 -0.49 -19.81
CA GLU A 58 12.84 0.90 -19.86
C GLU A 58 13.66 1.26 -18.59
N PRO A 59 14.90 1.79 -18.69
CA PRO A 59 15.82 1.93 -17.55
C PRO A 59 15.29 2.72 -16.34
N LYS A 60 14.31 3.61 -16.54
CA LYS A 60 13.69 4.37 -15.43
C LYS A 60 12.60 3.57 -14.71
N LYS A 61 11.91 2.67 -15.41
CA LYS A 61 10.77 1.89 -14.90
C LYS A 61 11.24 0.53 -14.38
N ASN A 62 12.28 -0.04 -14.99
CA ASN A 62 12.80 -1.35 -14.64
C ASN A 62 13.12 -1.47 -13.15
N GLU A 63 13.79 -0.49 -12.54
CA GLU A 63 14.14 -0.57 -11.11
C GLU A 63 12.97 -0.38 -10.16
N LEU A 64 11.97 0.40 -10.60
CA LEU A 64 10.75 0.58 -9.83
C LEU A 64 9.95 -0.72 -9.81
N LEU A 65 9.79 -1.36 -10.97
CA LEU A 65 9.13 -2.65 -11.10
C LEU A 65 9.92 -3.78 -10.45
N ALA A 66 11.24 -3.79 -10.58
CA ALA A 66 12.12 -4.76 -9.91
C ALA A 66 11.94 -4.68 -8.39
N GLY A 67 11.89 -3.46 -7.83
CA GLY A 67 11.60 -3.24 -6.41
C GLY A 67 10.21 -3.73 -6.01
N LEU A 68 9.17 -3.44 -6.81
CA LEU A 68 7.80 -3.90 -6.55
C LEU A 68 7.68 -5.43 -6.56
N VAL A 69 8.25 -6.09 -7.57
CA VAL A 69 8.23 -7.55 -7.70
C VAL A 69 8.90 -8.20 -6.49
N ARG A 70 10.05 -7.66 -6.06
CA ARG A 70 10.77 -8.16 -4.89
C ARG A 70 10.04 -7.89 -3.59
N GLU A 71 9.39 -6.75 -3.47
CA GLU A 71 8.55 -6.45 -2.33
C GLU A 71 7.35 -7.41 -2.25
N TRP A 72 6.72 -7.74 -3.38
CA TRP A 72 5.61 -8.69 -3.43
C TRP A 72 6.07 -10.08 -3.03
N LYS A 73 7.23 -10.51 -3.52
CA LYS A 73 7.89 -11.75 -3.08
C LYS A 73 8.08 -11.77 -1.56
N ASP A 74 8.63 -10.71 -0.98
CA ASP A 74 8.86 -10.61 0.48
C ASP A 74 7.53 -10.63 1.27
N ARG A 75 6.39 -10.30 0.64
CA ARG A 75 5.04 -10.42 1.21
C ARG A 75 4.39 -11.79 0.96
N GLY A 76 5.06 -12.71 0.26
CA GLY A 76 4.51 -14.01 -0.14
C GLY A 76 3.51 -13.96 -1.30
N LEU A 77 3.55 -12.90 -2.11
CA LEU A 77 2.66 -12.66 -3.25
C LEU A 77 3.42 -12.78 -4.58
N ALA A 78 2.68 -13.06 -5.66
CA ALA A 78 3.17 -12.95 -7.02
C ALA A 78 2.57 -11.71 -7.69
N LEU A 79 3.36 -11.01 -8.51
CA LEU A 79 2.89 -9.83 -9.25
C LEU A 79 2.48 -10.23 -10.66
N GLU A 80 1.28 -9.80 -11.08
CA GLU A 80 0.81 -9.92 -12.46
C GLU A 80 0.79 -8.55 -13.12
N MET A 81 1.50 -8.41 -14.23
CA MET A 81 1.60 -7.16 -15.00
C MET A 81 0.89 -7.31 -16.35
N THR A 82 -0.17 -6.56 -16.53
CA THR A 82 -0.95 -6.49 -17.77
C THR A 82 -1.00 -5.07 -18.30
N ASP A 83 -1.37 -4.89 -19.56
CA ASP A 83 -1.46 -3.56 -20.16
C ASP A 83 -2.46 -2.64 -19.42
N GLU A 84 -3.50 -3.22 -18.82
CA GLU A 84 -4.53 -2.51 -18.06
C GLU A 84 -4.03 -2.02 -16.70
N ASN A 85 -3.20 -2.82 -16.02
CA ASN A 85 -2.76 -2.52 -14.65
C ASN A 85 -1.37 -1.88 -14.57
N PHE A 86 -0.60 -1.87 -15.67
CA PHE A 86 0.82 -1.50 -15.66
C PHE A 86 1.10 -0.13 -15.02
N ASP A 87 0.38 0.91 -15.44
CA ASP A 87 0.61 2.27 -14.93
C ASP A 87 0.14 2.42 -13.47
N SER A 88 -0.93 1.71 -13.10
CA SER A 88 -1.40 1.62 -11.72
C SER A 88 -0.36 0.94 -10.84
N LEU A 89 0.23 -0.18 -11.26
CA LEU A 89 1.31 -0.85 -10.56
C LEU A 89 2.54 0.05 -10.42
N LEU A 90 2.99 0.66 -11.52
CA LEU A 90 4.13 1.58 -11.49
C LEU A 90 3.89 2.77 -10.54
N SER A 91 2.64 3.21 -10.38
CA SER A 91 2.28 4.29 -9.46
C SER A 91 2.44 3.92 -7.98
N LEU A 92 2.45 2.63 -7.64
CA LEU A 92 2.72 2.12 -6.29
C LEU A 92 4.21 2.17 -5.91
N ALA A 93 5.10 2.37 -6.89
CA ALA A 93 6.52 2.47 -6.61
C ALA A 93 6.85 3.84 -5.97
N PRO A 94 7.80 3.88 -5.02
CA PRO A 94 8.17 5.10 -4.33
C PRO A 94 8.78 6.13 -5.29
N LYS A 95 8.26 7.36 -5.24
CA LYS A 95 8.70 8.45 -6.12
C LYS A 95 9.77 9.32 -5.46
N GLY A 96 9.68 9.49 -4.13
CA GLY A 96 10.60 10.32 -3.35
C GLY A 96 11.80 9.53 -2.79
N VAL A 97 12.94 10.20 -2.62
CA VAL A 97 14.15 9.58 -2.05
C VAL A 97 13.92 9.07 -0.62
N LEU A 98 13.19 9.83 0.20
CA LEU A 98 12.87 9.41 1.58
C LEU A 98 12.00 8.15 1.60
N GLU A 99 10.98 8.11 0.75
CA GLU A 99 10.07 6.96 0.61
C GLU A 99 10.82 5.71 0.14
N LYS A 100 11.76 5.85 -0.79
CA LYS A 100 12.64 4.75 -1.23
C LYS A 100 13.45 4.16 -0.07
N GLY A 101 14.04 5.02 0.76
CA GLY A 101 14.80 4.58 1.93
C GLY A 101 13.90 3.96 3.02
N GLN A 102 12.69 4.49 3.22
CA GLN A 102 11.69 3.88 4.10
C GLN A 102 11.31 2.46 3.63
N ARG A 103 11.06 2.29 2.32
CA ARG A 103 10.74 0.98 1.71
C ARG A 103 11.89 -0.01 1.85
N PHE A 104 13.13 0.46 1.82
CA PHE A 104 14.31 -0.36 2.11
C PHE A 104 14.34 -0.83 3.57
N LEU A 105 14.09 0.05 4.54
CA LEU A 105 14.03 -0.35 5.96
C LEU A 105 12.92 -1.38 6.21
N GLN A 106 11.75 -1.21 5.59
CA GLN A 106 10.68 -2.20 5.59
C GLN A 106 11.08 -3.53 4.90
N ALA A 107 11.97 -3.48 3.91
CA ALA A 107 12.50 -4.71 3.29
C ALA A 107 13.44 -5.46 4.25
N ILE A 108 14.26 -4.76 5.05
CA ILE A 108 15.04 -5.39 6.13
C ILE A 108 14.09 -6.03 7.14
N GLU A 109 13.04 -5.32 7.57
CA GLU A 109 12.03 -5.83 8.49
C GLU A 109 11.41 -7.16 8.01
N ARG A 110 10.88 -7.18 6.78
CA ARG A 110 10.24 -8.38 6.20
C ARG A 110 11.15 -9.59 6.07
N ARG A 111 12.47 -9.36 6.01
CA ARG A 111 13.50 -10.39 5.85
C ARG A 111 14.17 -10.77 7.17
N THR A 112 13.79 -10.14 8.28
CA THR A 112 14.34 -10.43 9.60
C THR A 112 13.50 -11.52 10.27
N ASP A 113 14.09 -12.70 10.48
CA ASP A 113 13.38 -13.84 11.06
C ASP A 113 13.18 -13.69 12.59
N SER A 114 14.16 -13.10 13.28
CA SER A 114 14.08 -12.82 14.71
C SER A 114 14.93 -11.62 15.12
N LEU A 115 14.61 -11.01 16.26
CA LEU A 115 15.33 -9.84 16.76
C LEU A 115 16.83 -10.13 16.89
N GLY A 116 17.66 -9.26 16.31
CA GLY A 116 19.13 -9.39 16.32
C GLY A 116 19.71 -10.28 15.21
N THR A 117 18.87 -10.96 14.42
CA THR A 117 19.36 -11.61 13.19
C THR A 117 19.72 -10.56 12.14
N LYS A 118 20.83 -10.79 11.44
CA LYS A 118 21.29 -9.92 10.37
C LYS A 118 20.85 -10.47 9.02
N VAL A 119 20.36 -9.57 8.18
CA VAL A 119 19.99 -9.85 6.80
C VAL A 119 21.19 -9.54 5.91
N ARG A 120 21.57 -10.51 5.07
CA ARG A 120 22.66 -10.34 4.12
C ARG A 120 22.18 -9.64 2.85
N PHE A 121 22.95 -8.66 2.39
CA PHE A 121 22.75 -7.93 1.14
C PHE A 121 24.03 -7.92 0.29
N ASP A 122 23.86 -8.05 -1.04
CA ASP A 122 24.87 -7.74 -2.06
C ASP A 122 24.43 -6.50 -2.82
N ALA A 123 25.12 -5.37 -2.65
CA ALA A 123 24.71 -4.10 -3.25
C ALA A 123 24.58 -4.14 -4.78
N ARG A 124 25.24 -5.08 -5.48
CA ARG A 124 25.12 -5.24 -6.94
C ARG A 124 23.79 -5.85 -7.33
N ARG A 125 23.22 -6.71 -6.49
CA ARG A 125 21.99 -7.48 -6.76
C ARG A 125 20.79 -6.93 -6.00
N ASP A 126 21.01 -6.30 -4.86
CA ASP A 126 19.97 -5.94 -3.88
C ASP A 126 19.57 -4.48 -3.89
N HIS A 127 20.24 -3.65 -4.70
CA HIS A 127 19.93 -2.23 -4.84
C HIS A 127 18.46 -1.93 -5.20
N SER A 128 17.80 -2.81 -5.97
CA SER A 128 16.37 -2.67 -6.31
C SER A 128 15.42 -2.83 -5.12
N LEU A 129 15.84 -3.43 -3.99
CA LEU A 129 15.04 -3.45 -2.74
C LEU A 129 14.82 -2.03 -2.18
N ALA A 130 15.73 -1.11 -2.50
CA ALA A 130 15.61 0.30 -2.15
C ALA A 130 15.13 1.16 -3.33
N PHE A 131 14.67 0.54 -4.43
CA PHE A 131 14.18 1.23 -5.62
C PHE A 131 15.19 2.25 -6.20
N VAL A 132 16.49 1.97 -6.03
CA VAL A 132 17.60 2.78 -6.58
C VAL A 132 18.25 2.08 -7.77
N LYS A 133 18.97 2.84 -8.58
CA LYS A 133 19.55 2.37 -9.86
C LYS A 133 20.95 1.81 -9.75
N SER A 134 21.62 2.08 -8.63
CA SER A 134 23.04 1.80 -8.53
C SER A 134 23.41 1.26 -7.16
N LYS A 135 24.45 0.45 -7.13
CA LYS A 135 25.08 -0.01 -5.89
C LYS A 135 25.59 1.15 -5.03
N GLN A 136 25.93 2.30 -5.63
CA GLN A 136 26.37 3.50 -4.95
C GLN A 136 25.24 4.15 -4.16
N ASP A 137 24.05 4.29 -4.76
CA ASP A 137 22.87 4.83 -4.09
C ASP A 137 22.41 3.90 -2.95
N PHE A 138 22.52 2.58 -3.16
CA PHE A 138 22.21 1.61 -2.12
C PHE A 138 23.18 1.72 -0.95
N ALA A 139 24.48 1.81 -1.22
CA ALA A 139 25.50 2.04 -0.20
C ALA A 139 25.31 3.38 0.53
N TYR A 140 24.78 4.41 -0.16
CA TYR A 140 24.41 5.67 0.47
C TYR A 140 23.30 5.47 1.51
N PHE A 141 22.22 4.75 1.19
CA PHE A 141 21.16 4.47 2.17
C PHE A 141 21.67 3.67 3.37
N LEU A 142 22.48 2.63 3.13
CA LEU A 142 23.09 1.86 4.20
C LEU A 142 23.86 2.76 5.18
N ARG A 143 24.80 3.55 4.66
CA ARG A 143 25.60 4.48 5.48
C ARG A 143 24.74 5.54 6.17
N HIS A 144 23.73 6.07 5.47
CA HIS A 144 22.85 7.10 6.03
C HIS A 144 22.05 6.56 7.22
N TYR A 145 21.43 5.39 7.08
CA TYR A 145 20.62 4.79 8.15
C TYR A 145 21.45 4.22 9.28
N GLU A 146 22.68 3.79 9.00
CA GLU A 146 23.65 3.45 10.04
C GLU A 146 24.03 4.68 10.86
N ASN A 147 24.35 5.80 10.21
CA ASN A 147 24.65 7.07 10.90
C ASN A 147 23.47 7.61 11.72
N LEU A 148 22.23 7.37 11.30
CA LEU A 148 21.04 7.70 12.08
C LEU A 148 20.77 6.74 13.24
N GLY A 149 21.53 5.63 13.31
CA GLY A 149 21.35 4.56 14.29
C GLY A 149 20.08 3.75 14.08
N LEU A 150 19.52 3.73 12.86
CA LEU A 150 18.34 2.92 12.51
C LEU A 150 18.74 1.48 12.12
N ILE A 151 19.94 1.31 11.58
CA ILE A 151 20.49 0.00 11.27
C ILE A 151 21.90 -0.13 11.83
N GLU A 152 22.31 -1.37 12.04
CA GLU A 152 23.71 -1.75 12.25
C GLU A 152 24.15 -2.61 11.08
N CYS A 153 25.30 -2.29 10.46
CA CYS A 153 25.83 -3.05 9.35
C CYS A 153 27.24 -3.59 9.65
N ILE A 154 27.48 -4.83 9.26
CA ILE A 154 28.81 -5.42 9.19
C ILE A 154 29.18 -5.55 7.73
N HIS A 155 30.24 -4.85 7.32
CA HIS A 155 30.81 -5.00 6.00
C HIS A 155 31.64 -6.27 5.93
N VAL A 156 31.22 -7.21 5.08
CA VAL A 156 31.94 -8.48 4.89
C VAL A 156 32.79 -8.35 3.65
N SER A 157 34.12 -8.26 3.83
CA SER A 157 35.09 -8.38 2.75
C SER A 157 35.45 -9.84 2.56
N HIS A 158 34.92 -10.48 1.51
CA HIS A 158 35.44 -11.77 1.05
C HIS A 158 36.39 -11.56 -0.12
N ASN A 159 37.50 -12.28 -0.13
CA ASN A 159 38.43 -12.31 -1.26
C ASN A 159 37.80 -12.93 -2.54
N ASP A 160 36.70 -13.69 -2.41
CA ASP A 160 36.12 -14.49 -3.51
C ASP A 160 34.75 -14.02 -4.03
N THR A 161 34.12 -12.97 -3.46
CA THR A 161 32.85 -12.43 -3.99
C THR A 161 33.05 -11.04 -4.62
N PRO A 162 32.67 -10.82 -5.89
CA PRO A 162 33.01 -9.59 -6.60
C PRO A 162 32.13 -8.36 -6.25
N GLY A 163 31.87 -8.04 -4.98
CA GLY A 163 31.15 -6.81 -4.61
C GLY A 163 30.99 -6.57 -3.12
N PRO A 164 30.60 -5.35 -2.71
CA PRO A 164 30.43 -5.02 -1.30
C PRO A 164 29.19 -5.74 -0.75
N THR A 165 29.42 -6.85 -0.06
CA THR A 165 28.40 -7.53 0.73
C THR A 165 28.36 -6.94 2.14
N CYS A 166 27.15 -6.83 2.70
CA CYS A 166 26.96 -6.41 4.07
C CYS A 166 25.90 -7.27 4.75
N GLU A 167 26.04 -7.40 6.06
CA GLU A 167 25.03 -7.99 6.92
C GLU A 167 24.46 -6.89 7.79
N CYS A 168 23.16 -6.61 7.67
CA CYS A 168 22.53 -5.51 8.38
C CYS A 168 21.31 -5.96 9.19
N SER A 169 21.08 -5.33 10.33
CA SER A 169 19.89 -5.52 11.16
C SER A 169 19.30 -4.18 11.56
N LEU A 170 17.98 -4.14 11.76
CA LEU A 170 17.33 -2.99 12.39
C LEU A 170 17.75 -2.91 13.87
N THR A 171 18.12 -1.71 14.34
CA THR A 171 18.22 -1.42 15.78
C THR A 171 16.81 -1.25 16.36
N LEU A 172 16.68 -1.16 17.69
CA LEU A 172 15.38 -0.82 18.30
C LEU A 172 14.79 0.50 17.77
N LYS A 173 15.64 1.50 17.53
CA LYS A 173 15.24 2.77 16.90
C LYS A 173 14.80 2.57 15.45
N GLY A 174 15.43 1.64 14.74
CA GLY A 174 15.03 1.20 13.40
C GLY A 174 13.65 0.55 13.39
N TRP A 175 13.38 -0.35 14.34
CA TRP A 175 12.08 -0.98 14.53
C TRP A 175 10.99 0.06 14.83
N GLU A 176 11.21 0.94 15.80
CA GLU A 176 10.27 2.03 16.12
C GLU A 176 9.94 2.87 14.87
N PHE A 177 10.97 3.25 14.09
CA PHE A 177 10.77 4.00 12.87
C PHE A 177 9.95 3.21 11.84
N VAL A 178 10.29 1.95 11.56
CA VAL A 178 9.56 1.13 10.59
C VAL A 178 8.11 0.88 11.01
N GLU A 179 7.87 0.63 12.29
CA GLU A 179 6.53 0.46 12.83
C GLU A 179 5.70 1.74 12.72
N SER A 180 6.31 2.91 12.91
CA SER A 180 5.62 4.19 12.73
C SER A 180 5.15 4.45 11.29
N LEU A 181 5.74 3.75 10.31
CA LEU A 181 5.34 3.82 8.89
C LEU A 181 4.17 2.90 8.55
N LYS A 182 3.84 1.93 9.41
CA LYS A 182 2.77 0.97 9.12
C LYS A 182 1.45 1.72 9.16
N ILE A 183 0.71 1.68 8.06
CA ILE A 183 -0.66 2.17 8.06
C ILE A 183 -1.52 1.09 8.73
N PRO A 184 -2.24 1.40 9.83
CA PRO A 184 -3.06 0.40 10.48
C PRO A 184 -4.06 -0.21 9.49
N ASN A 185 -4.24 -1.52 9.59
CA ASN A 185 -5.18 -2.30 8.79
C ASN A 185 -5.01 -2.11 7.27
N GLU A 186 -3.79 -2.00 6.75
CA GLU A 186 -3.50 -1.78 5.31
C GLU A 186 -4.30 -2.69 4.37
N ARG A 187 -4.48 -3.96 4.76
CA ARG A 187 -5.18 -4.98 3.96
C ARG A 187 -6.69 -5.00 4.15
N SER A 188 -7.22 -4.25 5.12
CA SER A 188 -8.66 -4.22 5.34
C SER A 188 -9.35 -3.48 4.19
N THR A 189 -10.48 -4.02 3.75
CA THR A 189 -11.39 -3.34 2.84
C THR A 189 -12.50 -2.60 3.58
N LYS A 190 -12.61 -2.77 4.91
CA LYS A 190 -13.68 -2.15 5.71
C LYS A 190 -13.45 -0.65 5.87
N ALA A 191 -14.51 0.12 5.68
CA ALA A 191 -14.58 1.53 6.07
C ALA A 191 -15.74 1.70 7.05
N PHE A 192 -15.43 1.92 8.32
CA PHE A 192 -16.46 2.14 9.33
C PHE A 192 -17.08 3.53 9.15
N VAL A 193 -18.40 3.59 9.25
CA VAL A 193 -19.18 4.81 9.10
C VAL A 193 -19.83 5.15 10.45
N ALA A 194 -19.32 6.22 11.06
CA ALA A 194 -19.85 6.82 12.27
C ALA A 194 -20.79 7.97 11.87
N MET A 195 -22.10 7.84 12.09
CA MET A 195 -23.05 8.91 11.78
C MET A 195 -24.34 8.81 12.60
N SER A 196 -25.12 9.89 12.62
CA SER A 196 -26.45 9.89 13.22
C SER A 196 -27.43 8.97 12.48
N PHE A 197 -28.25 8.21 13.22
CA PHE A 197 -29.33 7.36 12.69
C PHE A 197 -30.63 8.13 12.43
N ALA A 198 -30.60 9.47 12.41
CA ALA A 198 -31.79 10.26 12.15
C ALA A 198 -32.36 9.95 10.76
N ASP A 199 -33.67 9.89 10.64
CA ASP A 199 -34.35 9.44 9.43
C ASP A 199 -34.03 10.32 8.21
N ASP A 200 -33.83 11.62 8.43
CA ASP A 200 -33.45 12.59 7.40
C ASP A 200 -32.02 12.38 6.86
N LEU A 201 -31.18 11.64 7.59
CA LEU A 201 -29.80 11.32 7.20
C LEU A 201 -29.63 9.92 6.61
N ARG A 202 -30.70 9.12 6.53
CA ARG A 202 -30.65 7.81 5.86
C ARG A 202 -30.19 7.93 4.40
N PRO A 203 -30.70 8.89 3.58
CA PRO A 203 -30.20 9.04 2.21
C PRO A 203 -28.74 9.50 2.14
N ALA A 204 -28.27 10.31 3.10
CA ALA A 204 -26.85 10.68 3.17
C ALA A 204 -25.94 9.46 3.34
N PHE A 205 -26.40 8.44 4.07
CA PHE A 205 -25.72 7.15 4.11
C PHE A 205 -25.85 6.38 2.80
N ASP A 206 -27.08 6.07 2.37
CA ASP A 206 -27.32 5.10 1.30
C ASP A 206 -26.89 5.61 -0.08
N GLU A 207 -27.12 6.89 -0.37
CA GLU A 207 -26.86 7.52 -1.67
C GLU A 207 -25.53 8.30 -1.68
N GLY A 208 -25.09 8.77 -0.52
CA GLY A 208 -23.83 9.51 -0.36
C GLY A 208 -22.65 8.61 0.01
N ILE A 209 -22.55 8.31 1.31
CA ILE A 209 -21.37 7.67 1.91
C ILE A 209 -21.15 6.26 1.35
N LYS A 210 -22.19 5.44 1.33
CA LYS A 210 -22.11 4.05 0.91
C LYS A 210 -21.66 3.91 -0.54
N LEU A 211 -22.15 4.77 -1.44
CA LEU A 211 -21.76 4.77 -2.84
C LEU A 211 -20.32 5.28 -3.03
N ALA A 212 -19.91 6.33 -2.31
CA ALA A 212 -18.54 6.84 -2.37
C ALA A 212 -17.50 5.79 -1.90
N VAL A 213 -17.78 5.12 -0.80
CA VAL A 213 -16.90 4.08 -0.24
C VAL A 213 -16.83 2.88 -1.19
N ARG A 214 -17.97 2.39 -1.70
CA ARG A 214 -17.98 1.28 -2.68
C ARG A 214 -17.28 1.63 -3.99
N GLY A 215 -17.55 2.83 -4.51
CA GLY A 215 -16.94 3.33 -5.75
C GLY A 215 -15.42 3.54 -5.66
N THR A 216 -14.85 3.47 -4.46
CA THR A 216 -13.39 3.53 -4.24
C THR A 216 -12.78 2.18 -3.88
N GLY A 217 -13.54 1.08 -3.97
CA GLY A 217 -13.04 -0.28 -3.74
C GLY A 217 -13.06 -0.72 -2.27
N PHE A 218 -13.84 -0.07 -1.42
CA PHE A 218 -13.97 -0.40 0.00
C PHE A 218 -15.40 -0.82 0.35
N ASN A 219 -15.55 -1.51 1.49
CA ASN A 219 -16.83 -1.96 2.01
C ASN A 219 -17.28 -1.07 3.18
N PRO A 220 -18.36 -0.28 3.04
CA PRO A 220 -18.89 0.54 4.12
C PRO A 220 -19.55 -0.34 5.19
N VAL A 221 -19.16 -0.14 6.45
CA VAL A 221 -19.75 -0.80 7.61
C VAL A 221 -20.35 0.25 8.52
N ARG A 222 -21.66 0.18 8.76
CA ARG A 222 -22.36 0.98 9.76
C ARG A 222 -23.03 0.02 10.74
N VAL A 223 -22.79 0.20 12.02
CA VAL A 223 -23.39 -0.64 13.06
C VAL A 223 -24.71 0.00 13.49
N ASP A 224 -25.82 -0.52 12.98
CA ASP A 224 -27.16 -0.01 13.33
C ASP A 224 -27.60 -0.51 14.72
N TYR A 225 -28.24 0.37 15.50
CA TYR A 225 -28.82 0.03 16.80
C TYR A 225 -29.94 -1.02 16.61
N LYS A 226 -29.65 -2.29 16.91
CA LYS A 226 -30.68 -3.31 17.14
C LYS A 226 -30.78 -3.54 18.64
N GLU A 227 -31.99 -3.40 19.16
CA GLU A 227 -32.32 -3.35 20.59
C GLU A 227 -31.62 -4.46 21.41
N HIS A 228 -31.06 -4.05 22.55
CA HIS A 228 -30.61 -4.86 23.68
C HIS A 228 -29.38 -5.76 23.49
N SER A 229 -28.18 -5.19 23.50
CA SER A 229 -27.01 -5.94 24.02
C SER A 229 -25.98 -5.04 24.69
N GLU A 230 -25.48 -5.48 25.85
CA GLU A 230 -24.29 -4.93 26.52
C GLU A 230 -23.01 -5.07 25.66
N LYS A 231 -23.10 -5.73 24.49
CA LYS A 231 -22.02 -5.99 23.53
C LYS A 231 -22.03 -5.04 22.33
N PHE A 232 -22.94 -4.06 22.31
CA PHE A 232 -23.04 -3.12 21.19
C PHE A 232 -21.80 -2.23 21.08
N ASP A 233 -21.29 -1.73 22.21
CA ASP A 233 -20.07 -0.93 22.25
C ASP A 233 -18.84 -1.76 21.84
N ASP A 234 -18.77 -3.03 22.29
CA ASP A 234 -17.71 -3.96 21.88
C ASP A 234 -17.69 -4.19 20.37
N LEU A 235 -18.88 -4.30 19.75
CA LEU A 235 -19.00 -4.44 18.30
C LEU A 235 -18.52 -3.19 17.56
N ILE A 236 -18.89 -1.99 18.01
CA ILE A 236 -18.39 -0.74 17.42
C ILE A 236 -16.86 -0.68 17.53
N ILE A 237 -16.31 -0.97 18.70
CA ILE A 237 -14.86 -0.96 18.93
C ILE A 237 -14.16 -1.99 18.03
N ALA A 238 -14.72 -3.19 17.86
CA ALA A 238 -14.20 -4.21 16.96
C ALA A 238 -14.22 -3.74 15.50
N GLU A 239 -15.35 -3.22 15.01
CA GLU A 239 -15.48 -2.76 13.64
C GLU A 239 -14.56 -1.56 13.33
N ILE A 240 -14.35 -0.66 14.29
CA ILE A 240 -13.35 0.42 14.16
C ILE A 240 -11.94 -0.19 14.08
N LYS A 241 -11.58 -1.08 15.01
CA LYS A 241 -10.25 -1.71 15.05
C LYS A 241 -9.92 -2.52 13.81
N GLU A 242 -10.91 -3.05 13.12
CA GLU A 242 -10.73 -3.83 11.89
C GLU A 242 -10.79 -2.98 10.61
N SER A 243 -11.16 -1.71 10.72
CA SER A 243 -11.35 -0.83 9.56
C SER A 243 -10.05 -0.25 9.02
N ARG A 244 -9.99 -0.06 7.70
CA ARG A 244 -8.91 0.63 7.00
C ARG A 244 -8.88 2.13 7.32
N PHE A 245 -10.06 2.72 7.36
CA PHE A 245 -10.30 4.13 7.66
C PHE A 245 -11.74 4.32 8.16
N ILE A 246 -12.02 5.51 8.69
CA ILE A 246 -13.33 5.89 9.22
C ILE A 246 -13.89 7.05 8.40
N VAL A 247 -15.19 7.00 8.11
CA VAL A 247 -15.97 8.16 7.69
C VAL A 247 -16.85 8.57 8.87
N ALA A 248 -16.65 9.78 9.38
CA ALA A 248 -17.39 10.30 10.52
C ALA A 248 -18.22 11.52 10.11
N ASP A 249 -19.55 11.38 10.11
CA ASP A 249 -20.49 12.47 9.83
C ASP A 249 -21.03 13.10 11.11
N PHE A 250 -20.67 14.37 11.32
CA PHE A 250 -20.96 15.11 12.54
C PHE A 250 -22.28 15.87 12.51
N THR A 251 -23.12 15.68 11.47
CA THR A 251 -24.43 16.32 11.38
C THR A 251 -25.32 15.85 12.54
N GLY A 252 -25.94 16.80 13.25
CA GLY A 252 -26.72 16.54 14.45
C GLY A 252 -25.90 16.30 15.71
N HIS A 253 -24.57 16.46 15.65
CA HIS A 253 -23.65 16.52 16.80
C HIS A 253 -23.78 15.36 17.81
N ARG A 254 -23.87 14.12 17.30
CA ARG A 254 -23.98 12.93 18.16
C ARG A 254 -22.67 12.67 18.89
N THR A 255 -22.71 12.66 20.23
CA THR A 255 -21.54 12.41 21.09
C THR A 255 -20.85 11.08 20.78
N GLY A 256 -21.61 10.04 20.42
CA GLY A 256 -21.07 8.75 19.97
C GLY A 256 -20.13 8.89 18.76
N VAL A 257 -20.50 9.70 17.76
CA VAL A 257 -19.66 9.93 16.57
C VAL A 257 -18.34 10.62 16.95
N TYR A 258 -18.36 11.57 17.89
CA TYR A 258 -17.14 12.20 18.41
C TYR A 258 -16.25 11.19 19.14
N TYR A 259 -16.83 10.30 19.95
CA TYR A 259 -16.10 9.25 20.64
C TYR A 259 -15.46 8.27 19.64
N GLU A 260 -16.23 7.77 18.67
CA GLU A 260 -15.77 6.83 17.65
C GLU A 260 -14.65 7.42 16.79
N ALA A 261 -14.81 8.68 16.34
CA ALA A 261 -13.78 9.40 15.60
C ALA A 261 -12.51 9.65 16.43
N GLY A 262 -12.67 10.03 17.70
CA GLY A 262 -11.56 10.23 18.64
C GLY A 262 -10.80 8.93 18.93
N PHE A 263 -11.54 7.84 19.17
CA PHE A 263 -10.98 6.51 19.42
C PHE A 263 -10.19 6.01 18.20
N ALA A 264 -10.78 6.08 17.01
CA ALA A 264 -10.10 5.69 15.79
C ALA A 264 -8.82 6.51 15.53
N LYS A 265 -8.88 7.82 15.80
CA LYS A 265 -7.71 8.69 15.70
C LYS A 265 -6.61 8.29 16.69
N GLY A 266 -6.98 7.90 17.91
CA GLY A 266 -6.05 7.37 18.91
C GLY A 266 -5.37 6.06 18.46
N LEU A 267 -6.02 5.27 17.63
CA LEU A 267 -5.46 4.06 17.00
C LEU A 267 -4.60 4.35 15.75
N GLY A 268 -4.46 5.61 15.35
CA GLY A 268 -3.73 6.00 14.13
C GLY A 268 -4.51 5.74 12.83
N LEU A 269 -5.81 5.44 12.91
CA LEU A 269 -6.66 5.30 11.72
C LEU A 269 -6.95 6.66 11.09
N HIS A 270 -7.05 6.67 9.76
CA HIS A 270 -7.48 7.86 9.04
C HIS A 270 -8.97 8.10 9.28
N VAL A 271 -9.30 9.30 9.76
CA VAL A 271 -10.68 9.76 9.95
C VAL A 271 -10.98 10.81 8.90
N ILE A 272 -11.97 10.54 8.07
CA ILE A 272 -12.53 11.50 7.11
C ILE A 272 -13.74 12.16 7.77
N TRP A 273 -13.62 13.45 8.03
CA TRP A 273 -14.61 14.27 8.71
C TRP A 273 -15.62 14.78 7.69
N THR A 274 -16.91 14.53 7.88
CA THR A 274 -17.99 15.05 7.04
C THR A 274 -19.03 15.76 7.90
N CYS A 275 -19.70 16.76 7.36
CA CYS A 275 -20.79 17.45 8.04
C CYS A 275 -21.65 18.20 7.02
N ARG A 276 -22.97 18.21 7.24
CA ARG A 276 -23.90 19.01 6.44
C ARG A 276 -23.55 20.48 6.57
N HIS A 277 -23.54 21.20 5.46
CA HIS A 277 -23.04 22.57 5.38
C HIS A 277 -23.77 23.54 6.32
N ASP A 278 -25.09 23.37 6.49
CA ASP A 278 -25.90 24.20 7.38
C ASP A 278 -25.60 23.98 8.88
N ASP A 279 -25.02 22.82 9.22
CA ASP A 279 -24.70 22.40 10.58
C ASP A 279 -23.20 22.55 10.92
N ILE A 280 -22.34 22.82 9.92
CA ILE A 280 -20.88 22.89 10.10
C ILE A 280 -20.45 23.96 11.12
N LYS A 281 -21.19 25.07 11.22
CA LYS A 281 -20.91 26.17 12.16
C LYS A 281 -21.07 25.75 13.63
N ASN A 282 -21.84 24.69 13.87
CA ASN A 282 -22.15 24.17 15.19
C ASN A 282 -21.15 23.09 15.64
N LEU A 283 -20.18 22.70 14.79
CA LEU A 283 -19.15 21.73 15.17
C LEU A 283 -18.42 22.15 16.45
N HIS A 284 -18.13 21.16 17.30
CA HIS A 284 -17.34 21.36 18.52
C HIS A 284 -15.98 21.99 18.19
N ALA A 285 -15.55 22.94 19.03
CA ALA A 285 -14.35 23.74 18.77
C ALA A 285 -13.10 22.87 18.54
N ASP A 286 -12.97 21.78 19.30
CA ASP A 286 -11.82 20.85 19.27
C ASP A 286 -11.66 20.07 17.95
N ILE A 287 -12.62 20.15 17.02
CA ILE A 287 -12.53 19.47 15.71
C ILE A 287 -12.59 20.43 14.52
N ARG A 288 -12.78 21.74 14.74
CA ARG A 288 -12.92 22.74 13.67
C ARG A 288 -11.67 22.91 12.81
N GLN A 289 -10.50 22.56 13.36
CA GLN A 289 -9.22 22.58 12.67
C GLN A 289 -9.07 21.46 11.63
N TYR A 290 -9.90 20.41 11.70
CA TYR A 290 -9.84 19.33 10.72
C TYR A 290 -10.54 19.73 9.43
N ASN A 291 -9.94 19.33 8.31
CA ASN A 291 -10.47 19.56 6.99
C ASN A 291 -11.74 18.72 6.78
N THR A 292 -12.89 19.32 7.11
CA THR A 292 -14.20 18.68 7.07
C THR A 292 -14.80 18.81 5.67
N VAL A 293 -15.25 17.68 5.11
CA VAL A 293 -16.05 17.64 3.89
C VAL A 293 -17.43 18.24 4.21
N SER A 294 -17.58 19.52 3.88
CA SER A 294 -18.85 20.23 3.94
C SER A 294 -19.71 19.86 2.74
N TRP A 295 -20.88 19.27 2.98
CA TRP A 295 -21.79 18.81 1.92
C TRP A 295 -23.15 19.50 1.96
N THR A 296 -23.75 19.74 0.79
CA THR A 296 -25.08 20.38 0.66
C THR A 296 -26.16 19.46 0.11
N SER A 297 -25.77 18.37 -0.54
CA SER A 297 -26.65 17.30 -1.03
C SER A 297 -25.94 15.95 -0.92
N TYR A 298 -26.68 14.85 -1.12
CA TYR A 298 -26.11 13.50 -1.05
C TYR A 298 -25.18 13.20 -2.23
N ASP A 299 -25.47 13.75 -3.43
CA ASP A 299 -24.56 13.70 -4.58
C ASP A 299 -23.26 14.47 -4.31
N ASP A 300 -23.37 15.67 -3.74
CA ASP A 300 -22.19 16.48 -3.37
C ASP A 300 -21.35 15.78 -2.30
N LEU A 301 -22.00 15.16 -1.31
CA LEU A 301 -21.35 14.29 -0.33
C LEU A 301 -20.62 13.14 -1.01
N ARG A 302 -21.28 12.41 -1.92
CA ARG A 302 -20.69 11.28 -2.65
C ARG A 302 -19.43 11.71 -3.38
N ASP A 303 -19.51 12.78 -4.17
CA ASP A 303 -18.43 13.19 -5.06
C ASP A 303 -17.23 13.73 -4.27
N LYS A 304 -17.47 14.58 -3.27
CA LYS A 304 -16.42 15.12 -2.40
C LYS A 304 -15.79 14.04 -1.53
N LEU A 305 -16.58 13.12 -0.98
CA LEU A 305 -16.07 12.02 -0.17
C LEU A 305 -15.25 11.04 -1.03
N THR A 306 -15.69 10.72 -2.24
CA THR A 306 -14.92 9.91 -3.21
C THR A 306 -13.55 10.53 -3.48
N ALA A 307 -13.52 11.82 -3.79
CA ALA A 307 -12.26 12.55 -4.01
C ALA A 307 -11.37 12.52 -2.76
N ARG A 308 -11.97 12.69 -1.58
CA ARG A 308 -11.25 12.64 -0.30
C ARG A 308 -10.64 11.28 -0.03
N ILE A 309 -11.41 10.19 -0.19
CA ILE A 309 -10.93 8.81 0.03
C ILE A 309 -9.74 8.53 -0.91
N ARG A 310 -9.87 8.86 -2.21
CA ARG A 310 -8.78 8.69 -3.18
C ARG A 310 -7.51 9.45 -2.81
N ALA A 311 -7.66 10.65 -2.25
CA ALA A 311 -6.53 11.50 -1.89
C ALA A 311 -5.80 11.06 -0.62
N VAL A 312 -6.52 10.54 0.38
CA VAL A 312 -5.96 10.30 1.73
C VAL A 312 -5.82 8.82 2.09
N VAL A 313 -6.56 7.94 1.42
CA VAL A 313 -6.51 6.48 1.64
C VAL A 313 -5.99 5.76 0.41
N GLY A 314 -6.38 6.21 -0.79
CA GLY A 314 -6.13 5.53 -2.06
C GLY A 314 -7.34 4.74 -2.56
N LEU A 315 -7.12 3.85 -3.54
CA LEU A 315 -8.14 2.91 -4.01
C LEU A 315 -7.97 1.57 -3.29
N GLY A 316 -9.08 0.98 -2.87
CA GLY A 316 -9.13 -0.39 -2.37
C GLY A 316 -9.04 -1.41 -3.50
N PRO A 317 -8.82 -2.70 -3.19
CA PRO A 317 -8.93 -3.76 -4.18
C PRO A 317 -10.34 -3.71 -4.77
N LEU A 318 -10.44 -3.50 -6.09
CA LEU A 318 -11.73 -3.39 -6.77
C LEU A 318 -12.58 -4.61 -6.42
N PRO A 319 -13.88 -4.44 -6.12
CA PRO A 319 -14.76 -5.58 -5.97
C PRO A 319 -14.70 -6.36 -7.28
N ILE A 320 -14.44 -7.66 -7.18
CA ILE A 320 -14.75 -8.58 -8.27
C ILE A 320 -16.28 -8.54 -8.37
N GLU A 321 -16.81 -7.84 -9.39
CA GLU A 321 -18.21 -8.00 -9.79
C GLU A 321 -18.46 -9.41 -10.30
#